data_AF-A0A0J7KP66-F1
#
_entry.id   AF-A0A0J7KP66-F1
#
_cell.length_a   1.000
_cell.length_b   1.000
_cell.length_c   1.000
_cell.angle_alpha   90.00
_cell.angle_beta   90.00
_cell.angle_gamma   90.00
#
_symmetry.space_group_name_H-M   'P 1'
#
loop_
_entity.id
_entity.type
_entity.pdbx_description
1 polymer ?
#
loop_
_entity_poly.entity_id
_entity_poly.type
_entity_poly.pdbx_seq_one_letter_code
_entity_poly.pdbx_strand_id
1 'polypeptide(L)'
;MTYSGKSSWCEESRCYGSTVTCGMLPTLRELASRGCNSRGSVCLVPVDIEMDAASHLQMTLLEAYCREIGIKVLSVSKEIIQAHLCPGGTDLSCVLVTYDDPLFMPKLPK
;
A
#
# COMPACT_ATOMS: atom_id res chain seq x y z
N MET A 1 -21.81 27.07 17.29
CA MET A 1 -20.75 26.73 16.31
C MET A 1 -20.23 25.35 16.65
N THR A 2 -20.70 24.32 15.94
CA THR A 2 -20.31 22.92 16.17
C THR A 2 -19.38 22.48 15.05
N TYR A 3 -18.16 22.06 15.41
CA TYR A 3 -17.18 21.46 14.52
C TYR A 3 -17.73 20.12 14.01
N SER A 4 -18.01 20.04 12.70
CA SER A 4 -18.39 18.78 12.04
C SER A 4 -17.13 18.13 11.47
N GLY A 5 -16.44 17.35 12.30
CA GLY A 5 -15.39 16.44 11.86
C GLY A 5 -16.03 15.19 11.27
N LYS A 6 -16.18 15.14 9.94
CA LYS A 6 -16.47 13.89 9.23
C LYS A 6 -15.14 13.23 8.85
N SER A 7 -14.60 12.39 9.72
CA SER A 7 -13.62 11.37 9.31
C SER A 7 -14.42 10.13 8.87
N SER A 8 -14.89 10.14 7.61
CA SER A 8 -15.49 8.93 7.04
C SER A 8 -14.38 7.90 6.82
N TRP A 9 -14.53 6.81 7.57
CA TRP A 9 -13.70 5.62 7.54
C TRP A 9 -13.54 5.08 6.11
N CYS A 10 -12.30 4.77 5.72
CA CYS A 10 -12.04 3.83 4.64
C CYS A 10 -12.18 2.44 5.27
N GLU A 11 -13.19 1.69 4.84
CA GLU A 11 -13.40 0.30 5.24
C GLU A 11 -12.17 -0.51 4.85
N GLU A 12 -11.40 -0.91 5.87
CA GLU A 12 -10.26 -1.80 5.79
C GLU A 12 -10.77 -3.19 5.40
N SER A 13 -10.69 -3.52 4.11
CA SER A 13 -11.02 -4.84 3.59
C SER A 13 -10.03 -5.86 4.12
N ARG A 14 -10.36 -6.46 5.27
CA ARG A 14 -9.62 -7.56 5.88
C ARG A 14 -9.72 -8.81 5.02
N CYS A 15 -8.87 -8.92 4.01
CA CYS A 15 -8.60 -10.17 3.33
C CYS A 15 -7.83 -11.08 4.30
N TYR A 16 -8.50 -12.05 4.94
CA TYR A 16 -7.95 -13.13 5.79
C TYR A 16 -6.44 -13.00 6.14
N GLY A 17 -6.13 -12.32 7.25
CA GLY A 17 -4.76 -12.20 7.78
C GLY A 17 -3.84 -11.18 7.09
N SER A 18 -4.37 -10.41 6.13
CA SER A 18 -3.66 -9.32 5.47
C SER A 18 -4.44 -8.01 5.56
N THR A 19 -3.69 -6.91 5.63
CA THR A 19 -4.22 -5.54 5.64
C THR A 19 -3.79 -4.84 4.36
N VAL A 20 -4.76 -4.21 3.68
CA VAL A 20 -4.55 -3.47 2.43
C VAL A 20 -4.64 -1.98 2.73
N THR A 21 -3.57 -1.24 2.44
CA THR A 21 -3.48 0.20 2.62
C THR A 21 -3.31 0.87 1.25
N CYS A 22 -4.25 1.72 0.87
CA CYS A 22 -4.27 2.40 -0.42
C CYS A 22 -3.78 3.86 -0.28
N GLY A 23 -2.94 4.28 -1.22
CA GLY A 23 -2.46 5.66 -1.33
C GLY A 23 -1.16 5.92 -0.58
N MET A 24 -0.50 7.01 -0.96
CA MET A 24 0.86 7.35 -0.50
C MET A 24 0.88 7.65 0.99
N LEU A 25 0.03 8.58 1.44
CA LEU A 25 0.03 9.04 2.83
C LEU A 25 -0.38 7.93 3.82
N PRO A 26 -1.44 7.14 3.57
CA PRO A 26 -1.75 5.99 4.41
C PRO A 26 -0.61 4.96 4.45
N THR A 27 0.00 4.66 3.29
CA THR A 27 1.13 3.73 3.20
C THR A 27 2.31 4.19 4.05
N LEU A 28 2.72 5.46 3.95
CA LEU A 28 3.82 5.99 4.74
C LEU A 28 3.54 5.98 6.25
N ARG A 29 2.29 6.24 6.66
CA ARG A 29 1.88 6.13 8.07
C ARG A 29 1.99 4.71 8.60
N GLU A 30 1.58 3.74 7.80
CA GLU A 30 1.65 2.32 8.18
C GLU A 30 3.10 1.83 8.25
N LEU A 31 3.95 2.26 7.32
CA LEU A 31 5.38 1.96 7.38
C LEU A 31 6.04 2.57 8.63
N ALA A 32 5.67 3.80 8.98
CA ALA A 32 6.17 4.47 10.18
C ALA A 32 5.69 3.79 11.48
N SER A 33 4.48 3.21 11.50
CA SER A 33 3.93 2.53 12.68
C SER A 33 4.56 1.15 12.92
N ARG A 34 4.86 0.40 11.85
CA ARG A 34 5.44 -0.96 11.93
C ARG A 34 6.95 -0.99 12.13
N GLY A 35 7.66 0.08 11.77
CA GLY A 35 9.13 0.08 11.76
C GLY A 35 9.69 -1.02 10.83
N CYS A 36 10.75 -1.70 11.26
CA CYS A 36 11.40 -2.76 10.45
C CYS A 36 10.66 -4.11 10.43
N ASN A 37 9.45 -4.22 11.02
CA ASN A 37 8.66 -5.44 11.06
C ASN A 37 7.75 -5.59 9.82
N SER A 38 8.31 -5.35 8.63
CA SER A 38 7.57 -5.37 7.36
C SER A 38 7.90 -6.60 6.48
N ARG A 39 8.58 -7.61 7.04
CA ARG A 39 8.90 -8.85 6.33
C ARG A 39 7.62 -9.54 5.86
N GLY A 40 7.59 -9.90 4.58
CA GLY A 40 6.45 -10.54 3.94
C GLY A 40 5.46 -9.56 3.29
N SER A 41 5.58 -8.26 3.56
CA SER A 41 4.74 -7.25 2.93
C SER A 41 5.11 -7.02 1.45
N VAL A 42 4.11 -6.57 0.69
CA VAL A 42 4.25 -6.24 -0.73
C VAL A 42 3.74 -4.81 -0.95
N CYS A 43 4.54 -4.00 -1.63
CA CYS A 43 4.14 -2.68 -2.12
C CYS A 43 3.86 -2.78 -3.63
N LEU A 44 2.66 -2.39 -4.04
CA LEU A 44 2.25 -2.32 -5.43
C LEU A 44 2.32 -0.88 -5.89
N VAL A 45 3.00 -0.65 -7.01
CA VAL A 45 3.11 0.65 -7.66
C VAL A 45 2.45 0.59 -9.03
N PRO A 46 1.66 1.60 -9.40
CA PRO A 46 0.94 1.61 -10.67
C PRO A 46 1.88 1.97 -11.83
N VAL A 47 1.76 1.29 -12.97
CA VAL A 47 2.60 1.56 -14.16
C VAL A 47 2.05 2.64 -15.09
N ASP A 48 0.72 2.82 -15.13
CA ASP A 48 0.03 3.62 -16.14
C ASP A 48 -0.58 4.90 -15.52
N ILE A 49 0.23 5.69 -14.80
CA ILE A 49 -0.24 6.97 -14.25
C ILE A 49 0.65 8.11 -14.72
N GLU A 50 0.03 9.15 -15.28
CA GLU A 50 0.70 10.43 -15.45
C GLU A 50 1.02 11.03 -14.08
N MET A 51 2.30 11.29 -13.86
CA MET A 51 2.81 11.87 -12.62
C MET A 51 3.57 13.16 -12.94
N ASP A 52 3.36 14.17 -12.11
CA ASP A 52 4.27 15.33 -12.11
C ASP A 52 5.64 14.93 -11.52
N ALA A 53 6.63 15.81 -11.66
CA ALA A 53 8.00 15.54 -11.19
C ALA A 53 8.08 15.26 -9.67
N ALA A 54 7.26 15.92 -8.85
CA ALA A 54 7.25 15.69 -7.41
C ALA A 54 6.63 14.33 -7.08
N SER A 55 5.54 13.97 -7.76
CA SER A 55 4.89 12.66 -7.65
C SER A 55 5.83 11.53 -8.08
N HIS A 56 6.59 11.71 -9.17
CA HIS A 56 7.64 10.76 -9.60
C HIS A 56 8.73 10.57 -8.53
N LEU A 57 9.21 11.66 -7.92
CA LEU A 57 10.21 11.59 -6.85
C LEU A 57 9.67 10.87 -5.63
N GLN A 58 8.43 11.17 -5.21
CA GLN A 58 7.79 10.49 -4.07
C GLN A 58 7.67 8.98 -4.32
N MET A 59 7.25 8.59 -5.52
CA MET A 59 7.17 7.17 -5.91
C MET A 59 8.54 6.51 -5.86
N THR A 60 9.55 7.16 -6.45
CA THR A 60 10.93 6.64 -6.49
C THR A 60 11.49 6.42 -5.08
N LEU A 61 11.24 7.38 -4.17
CA LEU A 61 11.67 7.28 -2.77
C LEU A 61 10.95 6.16 -2.03
N LEU A 62 9.63 6.02 -2.23
CA LEU A 62 8.85 4.93 -1.64
C LEU A 62 9.37 3.57 -2.10
N GLU A 63 9.61 3.39 -3.41
CA GLU A 63 10.14 2.14 -3.95
C GLU A 63 11.51 1.80 -3.35
N ALA A 64 12.40 2.78 -3.28
CA ALA A 64 13.74 2.60 -2.72
C ALA A 64 13.65 2.19 -1.24
N TYR A 65 12.84 2.90 -0.46
CA TYR A 65 12.65 2.61 0.96
C TYR A 65 12.05 1.22 1.20
N CYS A 66 10.99 0.86 0.46
CA CYS A 66 10.40 -0.47 0.54
C CYS A 66 11.43 -1.57 0.27
N ARG A 67 12.24 -1.42 -0.78
CA ARG A 67 13.31 -2.37 -1.11
C ARG A 67 14.39 -2.44 -0.03
N GLU A 68 14.77 -1.30 0.56
CA GLU A 68 15.76 -1.21 1.63
C GLU A 68 15.35 -2.02 2.87
N ILE A 69 14.08 -1.96 3.27
CA ILE A 69 13.57 -2.66 4.46
C ILE A 69 13.03 -4.08 4.16
N GLY A 70 13.21 -4.58 2.92
CA GLY A 70 12.84 -5.94 2.54
C GLY A 70 11.37 -6.14 2.17
N ILE A 71 10.66 -5.07 1.83
CA ILE A 71 9.33 -5.14 1.22
C ILE A 71 9.47 -5.37 -0.28
N LYS A 72 8.71 -6.33 -0.81
CA LYS A 72 8.71 -6.61 -2.25
C LYS A 72 7.93 -5.52 -2.98
N VAL A 73 8.56 -4.88 -3.97
CA VAL A 73 7.89 -3.90 -4.83
C VAL A 73 7.48 -4.57 -6.14
N LEU A 74 6.21 -4.46 -6.53
CA LEU A 74 5.68 -4.97 -7.79
C LEU A 74 4.95 -3.86 -8.53
N SER A 75 5.15 -3.80 -9.84
CA SER A 75 4.44 -2.84 -10.69
C SER A 75 3.19 -3.49 -11.29
N VAL A 76 2.03 -2.84 -11.19
CA VAL A 76 0.71 -3.38 -11.56
C VAL A 76 -0.09 -2.32 -12.30
N SER A 77 -1.02 -2.70 -13.18
CA SER A 77 -1.89 -1.72 -13.84
C SER A 77 -2.82 -1.03 -12.82
N LYS A 78 -3.15 0.24 -13.08
CA LYS A 78 -4.03 1.03 -12.20
C LYS A 78 -5.42 0.41 -12.11
N GLU A 79 -5.92 -0.14 -13.21
CA GLU A 79 -7.24 -0.77 -13.33
C GLU A 79 -7.34 -1.99 -12.42
N ILE A 80 -6.28 -2.81 -12.36
CA ILE A 80 -6.24 -3.99 -11.48
C ILE A 80 -6.28 -3.55 -10.02
N ILE A 81 -5.47 -2.55 -9.65
CA ILE A 81 -5.44 -1.99 -8.29
C ILE A 81 -6.82 -1.47 -7.89
N GLN A 82 -7.45 -0.67 -8.75
CA GLN A 82 -8.75 -0.07 -8.49
C GLN A 82 -9.85 -1.12 -8.38
N ALA A 83 -9.85 -2.13 -9.25
CA ALA A 83 -10.91 -3.13 -9.28
C ALA A 83 -10.84 -4.12 -8.10
N HIS A 84 -9.64 -4.46 -7.62
CA HIS A 84 -9.45 -5.58 -6.68
C HIS A 84 -8.97 -5.19 -5.28
N LEU A 85 -8.27 -4.05 -5.14
CA LEU A 85 -7.62 -3.68 -3.87
C LEU A 85 -8.21 -2.42 -3.26
N CYS A 86 -8.48 -1.42 -4.10
CA CYS A 86 -8.95 -0.11 -3.66
C CYS A 86 -10.26 0.27 -4.37
N PRO A 87 -11.34 -0.52 -4.22
CA PRO A 87 -12.61 -0.22 -4.88
C PRO A 87 -13.17 1.11 -4.36
N GLY A 88 -13.33 2.09 -5.26
CA GLY A 88 -13.79 3.44 -4.90
C GLY A 88 -12.72 4.33 -4.23
N GLY A 89 -11.46 3.86 -4.15
CA GLY A 89 -10.35 4.66 -3.63
C GLY A 89 -10.03 5.86 -4.54
N THR A 90 -9.77 7.01 -3.92
CA THR A 90 -9.40 8.24 -4.64
C THR A 90 -7.90 8.35 -4.89
N ASP A 91 -7.08 7.80 -3.98
CA ASP A 91 -5.63 7.76 -4.10
C ASP A 91 -5.18 6.34 -4.48
N LEU A 92 -4.75 6.20 -5.73
CA LEU A 92 -4.24 4.95 -6.32
C LEU A 92 -2.73 5.05 -6.60
N SER A 93 -2.04 5.98 -5.95
CA SER A 93 -0.59 6.17 -6.14
C SER A 93 0.22 4.93 -5.75
N CYS A 94 -0.15 4.22 -4.69
CA CYS A 94 0.45 2.94 -4.33
C CYS A 94 -0.49 2.11 -3.46
N VAL A 95 -0.18 0.83 -3.28
CA VAL A 95 -0.88 -0.03 -2.33
C VAL A 95 0.14 -0.80 -1.51
N LEU A 96 -0.03 -0.82 -0.20
CA LEU A 96 0.74 -1.69 0.69
C LEU A 96 -0.16 -2.84 1.16
N VAL A 97 0.29 -4.07 0.93
CA VAL A 97 -0.32 -5.28 1.48
C VAL A 97 0.60 -5.79 2.57
N THR A 98 0.14 -5.75 3.81
CA THR A 98 0.86 -6.28 4.97
C THR A 98 0.19 -7.56 5.46
N TYR A 99 0.97 -8.45 6.07
CA TYR A 99 0.45 -9.66 6.71
C TYR A 99 0.67 -9.55 8.21
N ASP A 100 -0.35 -9.86 8.99
CA ASP A 100 -0.28 -9.77 10.45
C ASP A 100 0.27 -11.05 11.10
N ASP A 101 0.58 -12.08 10.30
CA ASP A 101 1.04 -13.37 10.79
C ASP A 101 2.52 -13.65 10.42
N PRO A 102 3.42 -13.81 11.41
CA PRO A 102 4.82 -14.17 11.18
C PRO A 102 5.03 -15.59 10.60
N LEU A 103 3.97 -16.39 10.42
CA LEU A 103 4.05 -17.76 9.91
C LEU A 103 3.60 -17.94 8.45
N PHE A 104 3.05 -16.91 7.80
CA PHE A 104 2.64 -17.00 6.39
C PHE A 104 3.82 -16.73 5.45
N MET A 105 4.73 -17.69 5.37
CA MET A 105 5.54 -17.86 4.17
C MET A 105 4.61 -18.42 3.07
N PRO A 106 4.47 -17.78 1.90
CA PRO A 106 3.79 -18.42 0.79
C PRO A 106 4.59 -19.67 0.43
N LYS A 107 4.01 -20.84 0.69
CA LYS A 107 4.58 -22.11 0.22
C LYS A 107 4.57 -22.04 -1.30
N LEU A 108 5.74 -21.83 -1.91
CA LEU A 108 5.89 -22.04 -3.35
C LEU A 108 5.51 -23.51 -3.66
N PRO A 109 4.63 -23.76 -4.64
CA PRO A 109 4.41 -25.13 -5.11
C PRO A 109 5.73 -25.67 -5.68
N LYS A 110 6.03 -26.92 -5.32
CA LYS A 110 7.16 -27.71 -5.86
C LYS A 110 6.93 -28.04 -7.33
#